data_AF-A0A1Q8QJA3-F1
#
_entry.id   AF-A0A1Q8QJA3-F1
#
_cell.length_a   1.000
_cell.length_b   1.000
_cell.length_c   1.000
_cell.angle_alpha   90.00
_cell.angle_beta   90.00
_cell.angle_gamma   90.00
#
_symmetry.space_group_name_H-M   'P 1'
#
loop_
_entity.id
_entity.type
_entity.pdbx_description
1 polymer ?
#
loop_
_entity_poly.entity_id
_entity_poly.type
_entity_poly.pdbx_seq_one_letter_code
_entity_poly.pdbx_strand_id
1 'polypeptide(L)' 'MSFDPDTATVLDLVAAHPATAAVFRRYDAAAGCCLLCQGLFETVSGLAARFGLDGQTLATDLLQAIAREKEEIR' A
#
# COMPACT_ATOMS: atom_id res chain seq x y z
N MET A 1 -6.87 3.78 13.19
CA MET A 1 -5.56 3.10 13.03
C MET A 1 -4.91 3.76 11.83
N SER A 2 -3.96 4.66 12.07
CA SER A 2 -3.05 5.13 11.02
C SER A 2 -1.82 4.25 11.07
N PHE A 3 -1.40 3.71 9.92
CA PHE A 3 -0.06 3.17 9.78
C PHE A 3 0.90 4.32 9.49
N ASP A 4 2.18 4.11 9.77
CA ASP A 4 3.23 5.10 9.53
C ASP A 4 3.98 4.72 8.24
N PRO A 5 3.94 5.54 7.17
CA PRO A 5 4.42 5.14 5.84
C PRO A 5 5.95 5.00 5.75
N ASP A 6 6.70 5.56 6.70
CA ASP A 6 8.16 5.49 6.74
C ASP A 6 8.68 4.26 7.49
N THR A 7 7.82 3.60 8.27
CA THR A 7 8.19 2.40 9.05
C THR A 7 7.40 1.15 8.66
N ALA A 8 6.14 1.30 8.21
CA ALA A 8 5.33 0.20 7.74
C ALA A 8 5.82 -0.28 6.37
N THR A 9 6.10 -1.58 6.28
CA THR A 9 6.44 -2.23 5.00
C THR A 9 5.17 -2.63 4.25
N VAL A 10 5.30 -2.76 2.93
CA VAL A 10 4.21 -3.27 2.08
C VAL A 10 3.74 -4.64 2.58
N LEU A 11 4.67 -5.52 2.98
CA LEU A 11 4.35 -6.83 3.54
C LEU A 11 3.53 -6.73 4.84
N ASP A 12 3.92 -5.86 5.77
CA ASP A 12 3.22 -5.68 7.05
C ASP A 12 1.77 -5.25 6.82
N LEU A 13 1.56 -4.30 5.91
CA LEU A 13 0.23 -3.83 5.52
C LEU A 13 -0.62 -4.91 4.85
N VAL A 14 -0.06 -5.64 3.90
CA VAL A 14 -0.81 -6.69 3.19
C VAL A 14 -1.10 -7.89 4.11
N ALA A 15 -0.20 -8.20 5.04
CA ALA A 15 -0.40 -9.26 6.03
C ALA A 15 -1.46 -8.88 7.07
N ALA A 16 -1.47 -7.63 7.54
CA ALA A 16 -2.47 -7.13 8.48
C ALA A 16 -3.83 -6.87 7.81
N HIS A 17 -3.81 -6.40 6.56
CA HIS A 17 -4.96 -5.92 5.79
C HIS A 17 -4.85 -6.38 4.34
N PRO A 18 -5.30 -7.61 4.01
CA PRO A 18 -5.20 -8.15 2.66
C PRO A 18 -5.91 -7.30 1.60
N ALA A 19 -6.91 -6.48 1.95
CA ALA A 19 -7.53 -5.53 1.05
C ALA A 19 -6.55 -4.50 0.46
N THR A 20 -5.48 -4.16 1.18
CA THR A 20 -4.44 -3.23 0.69
C THR A 20 -3.68 -3.74 -0.52
N ALA A 21 -3.58 -5.08 -0.70
CA ALA A 21 -2.93 -5.67 -1.88
C ALA A 21 -3.61 -5.25 -3.20
N ALA A 22 -4.94 -5.07 -3.18
CA ALA A 22 -5.69 -4.62 -4.35
C ALA A 22 -5.33 -3.16 -4.71
N VAL A 23 -5.04 -2.31 -3.73
CA VAL A 23 -4.55 -0.94 -3.94
C VAL A 23 -3.22 -0.98 -4.68
N PHE A 24 -2.22 -1.70 -4.16
CA PHE A 24 -0.91 -1.81 -4.81
C PHE A 24 -1.02 -2.31 -6.25
N ARG A 25 -1.88 -3.31 -6.51
CA ARG A 25 -2.12 -3.82 -7.87
C ARG A 25 -2.68 -2.78 -8.85
N ARG A 26 -3.45 -1.79 -8.38
CA ARG A 26 -3.92 -0.69 -9.23
C ARG A 26 -2.77 0.23 -9.64
N TYR A 27 -1.77 0.38 -8.77
CA TYR A 27 -0.58 1.16 -9.04
C TYR A 27 0.48 0.40 -9.86
N ASP A 28 0.40 -0.92 -10.00
CA ASP A 28 1.31 -1.70 -10.86
C ASP A 28 1.35 -1.16 -12.31
N ALA A 29 0.19 -0.75 -12.83
CA ALA A 29 0.08 -0.15 -14.16
C ALA A 29 0.77 1.23 -14.25
N ALA A 30 0.71 2.02 -13.18
CA ALA A 30 1.37 3.33 -13.10
C ALA A 30 2.90 3.19 -12.91
N ALA A 31 3.33 2.19 -12.14
CA ALA A 31 4.73 1.88 -11.91
C ALA A 31 5.39 1.12 -13.08
N GLY A 32 4.60 0.58 -14.01
CA GLY A 32 5.08 -0.23 -15.13
C GLY A 32 5.63 -1.60 -14.73
N CYS A 33 5.45 -2.00 -13.47
CA CYS A 33 5.92 -3.27 -12.94
C CYS A 33 5.10 -3.69 -11.71
N CYS A 34 5.25 -4.94 -11.28
CA CYS A 34 4.61 -5.44 -10.07
C CYS A 34 5.26 -4.84 -8.80
N LEU A 35 4.59 -3.89 -8.15
CA LEU A 35 5.03 -3.23 -6.93
C LEU A 35 5.19 -4.23 -5.78
N LEU A 36 4.27 -5.18 -5.66
CA LEU A 36 4.35 -6.25 -4.68
C LEU A 36 5.57 -7.17 -4.91
N CYS A 37 6.03 -7.31 -6.14
CA CYS A 37 7.17 -8.15 -6.47
C CYS A 37 8.50 -7.41 -6.27
N GLN A 38 8.52 -6.11 -6.60
CA GLN A 38 9.72 -5.28 -6.59
C GLN A 38 9.92 -4.50 -5.28
N GLY A 39 8.91 -4.44 -4.41
CA GLY A 39 8.94 -3.62 -3.20
C GLY A 39 8.18 -4.22 -2.01
N LEU A 40 8.03 -5.55 -1.95
CA LEU A 40 7.34 -6.24 -0.84
C LEU A 40 7.90 -5.88 0.54
N PHE A 41 9.22 -5.79 0.64
CA PHE A 41 9.94 -5.51 1.89
C PHE A 41 10.25 -4.02 2.08
N GLU A 42 9.84 -3.19 1.14
CA GLU A 42 10.08 -1.75 1.17
C GLU A 42 9.02 -1.04 2.01
N THR A 43 9.39 0.12 2.56
CA THR A 43 8.42 0.98 3.24
C THR A 43 7.50 1.64 2.23
N VAL A 44 6.28 2.02 2.63
CA VAL A 44 5.34 2.68 1.71
C VAL A 44 5.93 3.97 1.12
N SER A 45 6.60 4.76 1.96
CA SER A 45 7.31 5.98 1.57
C SER A 45 8.46 5.69 0.60
N GLY A 46 9.29 4.68 0.91
CA GLY A 46 10.41 4.26 0.06
C GLY A 46 9.97 3.70 -1.29
N LEU A 47 8.91 2.89 -1.31
CA LEU A 47 8.26 2.40 -2.51
C LEU A 47 7.77 3.56 -3.38
N ALA A 48 7.03 4.51 -2.79
CA ALA A 48 6.50 5.65 -3.53
C ALA A 48 7.62 6.47 -4.18
N ALA A 49 8.68 6.78 -3.42
CA ALA A 49 9.85 7.48 -3.94
C ALA A 49 10.57 6.70 -5.06
N ARG A 50 10.74 5.39 -4.90
CA ARG A 50 11.43 4.51 -5.86
C ARG A 50 10.70 4.40 -7.19
N PHE A 51 9.37 4.32 -7.17
CA PHE A 51 8.54 4.16 -8.37
C PHE A 51 7.96 5.48 -8.88
N GLY A 52 8.31 6.62 -8.27
CA GLY A 52 7.80 7.93 -8.65
C GLY A 52 6.30 8.09 -8.43
N LEU A 53 5.74 7.37 -7.45
CA LEU A 53 4.34 7.43 -7.08
C LEU A 53 4.10 8.57 -6.08
N ASP A 54 2.89 9.11 -6.09
CA ASP A 54 2.47 10.08 -5.09
C ASP A 54 2.19 9.38 -3.75
N GLY A 55 3.14 9.51 -2.81
CA GLY A 55 3.06 8.83 -1.50
C GLY A 55 1.85 9.24 -0.66
N GLN A 56 1.36 10.48 -0.80
CA GLN A 56 0.17 10.95 -0.11
C GLN A 56 -1.10 10.27 -0.65
N THR A 57 -1.22 10.19 -1.97
CA THR A 57 -2.33 9.52 -2.64
C THR A 57 -2.32 8.03 -2.33
N LEU A 58 -1.15 7.37 -2.43
CA LEU A 58 -0.99 5.96 -2.10
C LEU A 58 -1.40 5.69 -0.64
N ALA A 59 -0.91 6.49 0.32
CA ALA A 59 -1.27 6.34 1.72
C ALA A 59 -2.77 6.52 1.97
N THR A 60 -3.40 7.49 1.29
CA THR A 60 -4.84 7.74 1.39
C THR A 60 -5.64 6.55 0.84
N ASP A 61 -5.28 6.01 -0.32
CA ASP A 61 -5.98 4.87 -0.95
C ASP A 61 -5.84 3.61 -0.07
N LEU A 62 -4.67 3.39 0.55
CA LEU A 62 -4.44 2.33 1.53
C LEU A 62 -5.32 2.48 2.78
N LEU A 63 -5.39 3.69 3.37
CA LEU A 63 -6.24 3.95 4.53
C LEU A 63 -7.73 3.74 4.20
N GLN A 64 -8.17 4.11 3.01
CA GLN A 64 -9.53 3.86 2.52
C GLN A 64 -9.83 2.37 2.39
N ALA A 65 -8.90 1.59 1.83
CA ALA A 65 -9.05 0.14 1.73
C ALA A 65 -9.15 -0.54 3.10
N ILE A 66 -8.31 -0.14 4.06
CA ILE A 66 -8.35 -0.64 5.44
C ILE A 66 -9.67 -0.28 6.12
N ALA A 67 -10.17 0.94 5.92
CA ALA A 67 -11.44 1.38 6.49
C ALA A 67 -12.62 0.55 5.96
N ARG A 68 -12.65 0.30 4.64
CA ARG A 68 -13.68 -0.55 4.01
C ARG A 68 -13.63 -1.99 4.49
N GLU A 69 -12.44 -2.58 4.56
CA GLU A 69 -12.26 -3.94 5.07
C GLU A 69 -12.81 -4.08 6.50
N LYS A 70 -12.59 -3.07 7.36
CA LYS A 70 -13.15 -3.05 8.72
C LYS A 70 -14.67 -2.93 8.77
N GLU A 71 -15.29 -2.24 7.81
CA GLU A 71 -16.75 -2.16 7.73
C GLU A 71 -17.38 -3.47 7.27
N GLU A 72 -16.71 -4.23 6.41
CA GLU A 72 -17.22 -5.51 5.88
C GLU A 72 -17.10 -6.68 6.87
N ILE A 73 -16.21 -6.59 7.87
CA ILE A 73 -16.02 -7.61 8.91
C ILE A 73 -16.95 -7.38 10.12
N ARG A 74 -17.76 -6.31 10.14
CA ARG A 74 -18.67 -5.94 11.23
C ARG A 74 -20.08 -6.51 11.05
#